data_AF-A0A8J2XED9-F1
#
_entry.id   AF-A0A8J2XED9-F1
#
_cell.length_a   1.000
_cell.length_b   1.000
_cell.length_c   1.000
_cell.angle_alpha   90.00
_cell.angle_beta   90.00
_cell.angle_gamma   90.00
#
_symmetry.space_group_name_H-M   'P 1'
#
loop_
_entity.id
_entity.type
_entity.pdbx_description
1 polymer ?
#
loop_
_entity_poly.entity_id
_entity_poly.type
_entity_poly.pdbx_seq_one_letter_code
_entity_poly.pdbx_strand_id
1 'polypeptide(L)'
;MLTTHNSVVTREFDVIALENKLEVDYNTSISPYIDIEIDGVGDKHGTTYRVWCDHHCLGTFYRLPMDNKWYATPFYSSDKFVATTEAKSFSTHHKAQAHIVSCWKSVE
;
A
#
# COMPACT_ATOMS: atom_id res chain seq x y z
N MET A 1 -36.61 46.71 25.93
CA MET A 1 -35.63 45.62 26.10
C MET A 1 -35.33 45.06 24.73
N LEU A 2 -34.09 45.18 24.24
CA LEU A 2 -33.68 44.68 22.92
C LEU A 2 -33.20 43.24 23.06
N THR A 3 -33.91 42.31 22.45
CA THR A 3 -33.53 40.89 22.43
C THR A 3 -32.54 40.68 21.28
N THR A 4 -31.28 40.45 21.61
CA THR A 4 -30.22 40.15 20.65
C THR A 4 -30.42 38.71 20.15
N HIS A 5 -30.76 38.55 18.87
CA HIS A 5 -30.79 37.24 18.23
C HIS A 5 -29.34 36.76 18.03
N ASN A 6 -28.93 35.74 18.79
CA ASN A 6 -27.72 34.98 18.54
C ASN A 6 -27.86 34.30 17.18
N SER A 7 -27.18 34.83 16.17
CA SER A 7 -27.05 34.17 14.87
C SER A 7 -26.21 32.90 15.04
N VAL A 8 -26.86 31.74 15.03
CA VAL A 8 -26.18 30.46 14.92
C VAL A 8 -25.57 30.41 13.52
N VAL A 9 -24.24 30.47 13.45
CA VAL A 9 -23.49 30.29 12.20
C VAL A 9 -23.59 28.82 11.81
N THR A 10 -24.58 28.47 10.99
CA THR A 10 -24.60 27.20 10.27
C THR A 10 -23.55 27.27 9.18
N ARG A 11 -22.40 26.63 9.41
CA ARG A 11 -21.44 26.35 8.33
C ARG A 11 -22.15 25.42 7.35
N GLU A 12 -22.37 25.90 6.13
CA GLU A 12 -22.83 25.03 5.03
C GLU A 12 -21.81 23.90 4.88
N PHE A 13 -22.27 22.67 5.08
CA PHE A 13 -21.46 21.49 4.86
C PHE A 13 -21.47 21.22 3.36
N ASP A 14 -20.39 21.61 2.67
CA ASP A 14 -20.24 21.37 1.25
C ASP A 14 -19.93 19.89 1.00
N VAL A 15 -20.99 19.13 0.70
CA VAL A 15 -20.92 17.70 0.42
C VAL A 15 -20.06 17.42 -0.80
N ILE A 16 -20.14 18.27 -1.83
CA ILE A 16 -19.42 18.08 -3.10
C ILE A 16 -17.92 18.26 -2.88
N ALA A 17 -17.51 19.26 -2.09
CA ALA A 17 -16.11 19.45 -1.75
C ALA A 17 -15.54 18.27 -0.94
N LEU A 18 -16.35 17.65 -0.07
CA LEU A 18 -15.94 16.48 0.69
C LEU A 18 -15.80 15.24 -0.19
N GLU A 19 -16.76 14.98 -1.06
CA GLU A 19 -16.73 13.86 -2.01
C GLU A 19 -15.52 13.96 -2.94
N ASN A 20 -15.27 15.14 -3.51
CA ASN A 20 -14.09 15.39 -4.35
C ASN A 20 -12.79 15.14 -3.59
N LYS A 21 -12.71 15.57 -2.33
CA LYS A 21 -11.51 15.35 -1.52
C LYS A 21 -11.30 13.86 -1.24
N LEU A 22 -12.36 13.13 -0.88
CA LEU A 22 -12.27 11.68 -0.64
C LEU A 22 -11.85 10.93 -1.89
N GLU A 23 -12.36 11.31 -3.06
CA GLU A 23 -11.98 10.71 -4.33
C GLU A 23 -10.51 10.98 -4.68
N VAL A 24 -10.04 12.23 -4.50
CA VAL A 24 -8.63 12.58 -4.72
C VAL A 24 -7.71 11.84 -3.75
N ASP A 25 -8.06 11.79 -2.46
CA ASP A 25 -7.30 11.08 -1.43
C ASP A 25 -7.25 9.58 -1.74
N TYR A 26 -8.38 9.00 -2.17
CA TYR A 26 -8.46 7.61 -2.60
C TYR A 26 -7.59 7.35 -3.82
N ASN A 27 -7.75 8.09 -4.92
CA ASN A 27 -6.97 7.95 -6.14
C ASN A 27 -5.46 8.13 -5.89
N THR A 28 -5.07 9.08 -5.05
CA THR A 28 -3.67 9.28 -4.66
C THR A 28 -3.11 8.08 -3.89
N SER A 29 -3.94 7.45 -3.05
CA SER A 29 -3.52 6.27 -2.27
C SER A 29 -3.34 5.00 -3.10
N ILE A 30 -4.00 4.89 -4.26
CA ILE A 30 -3.99 3.68 -5.12
C ILE A 30 -3.09 3.86 -6.34
N SER A 31 -2.91 5.10 -6.82
CA SER A 31 -2.06 5.45 -7.96
C SER A 31 -0.67 4.79 -7.97
N PRO A 32 0.08 4.66 -6.84
CA PRO A 32 1.37 3.98 -6.88
C PRO A 32 1.33 2.49 -7.24
N TYR A 33 0.13 1.87 -7.26
CA TYR A 33 -0.10 0.44 -7.48
C TYR A 33 -0.98 0.14 -8.70
N ILE A 34 -1.27 1.10 -9.59
CA ILE A 34 -2.22 0.85 -10.70
C ILE A 34 -1.81 -0.31 -11.61
N ASP A 35 -0.49 -0.54 -11.74
CA ASP A 35 0.08 -1.65 -12.52
C ASP A 35 0.55 -2.82 -11.64
N ILE A 36 0.26 -2.78 -10.34
CA ILE A 36 0.73 -3.78 -9.37
C ILE A 36 -0.35 -4.82 -9.09
N GLU A 37 -0.07 -6.06 -9.46
CA GLU A 37 -0.93 -7.21 -9.17
C GLU A 37 -0.36 -8.04 -8.01
N ILE A 38 -1.26 -8.67 -7.24
CA ILE A 38 -0.87 -9.61 -6.18
C ILE A 38 -1.63 -10.90 -6.37
N ASP A 39 -0.90 -12.00 -6.40
CA ASP A 39 -1.47 -13.33 -6.32
C ASP A 39 -0.93 -14.08 -5.08
N GLY A 40 -1.53 -15.23 -4.78
CA GLY A 40 -1.11 -16.09 -3.67
C GLY A 40 -0.96 -17.54 -4.11
N VAL A 41 0.11 -18.18 -3.63
CA VAL A 41 0.39 -19.60 -3.85
C VAL A 41 0.62 -20.27 -2.50
N GLY A 42 0.01 -21.44 -2.30
CA GLY A 42 0.19 -22.23 -1.08
C GLY A 42 1.59 -22.84 -0.99
N ASP A 43 2.25 -22.72 0.15
CA ASP A 43 3.60 -23.25 0.37
C ASP A 43 3.89 -23.61 1.84
N LYS A 44 5.17 -23.85 2.16
CA LYS A 44 5.63 -24.19 3.53
C LYS A 44 5.36 -23.09 4.57
N HIS A 45 5.07 -21.87 4.15
CA HIS A 45 4.72 -20.73 5.00
C HIS A 45 3.19 -20.52 5.09
N GLY A 46 2.38 -21.43 4.52
CA GLY A 46 0.94 -21.31 4.40
C GLY A 46 0.57 -20.73 3.05
N THR A 47 0.74 -19.41 2.90
CA THR A 47 0.56 -18.71 1.62
C THR A 47 1.70 -17.73 1.41
N THR A 48 2.39 -17.88 0.28
CA THR A 48 3.31 -16.87 -0.23
C THR A 48 2.61 -16.05 -1.31
N TYR A 49 2.63 -14.74 -1.12
CA TYR A 49 2.10 -13.78 -2.07
C TYR A 49 3.20 -13.30 -3.00
N ARG A 50 2.88 -13.14 -4.28
CA ARG A 50 3.81 -12.60 -5.29
C ARG A 50 3.33 -11.21 -5.70
N VAL A 51 4.25 -10.27 -5.77
CA VAL A 51 3.99 -8.92 -6.27
C VAL A 51 4.43 -8.86 -7.72
N TRP A 52 3.51 -8.47 -8.60
CA TRP A 52 3.74 -8.37 -10.04
C TRP A 52 3.61 -6.92 -10.48
N CYS A 53 4.38 -6.54 -11.49
CA CYS A 53 4.16 -5.35 -12.29
C CYS A 53 4.18 -5.78 -13.75
N ASP A 54 3.03 -5.73 -14.42
CA ASP A 54 2.86 -6.33 -15.75
C ASP A 54 3.38 -7.80 -15.77
N HIS A 55 4.36 -8.12 -16.60
CA HIS A 55 4.94 -9.47 -16.68
C HIS A 55 6.13 -9.72 -15.73
N HIS A 56 6.46 -8.77 -14.85
CA HIS A 56 7.61 -8.84 -13.95
C HIS A 56 7.19 -9.20 -12.52
N CYS A 57 7.62 -10.37 -12.04
CA CYS A 57 7.49 -10.72 -10.61
C CYS A 57 8.55 -9.95 -9.82
N LEU A 58 8.12 -8.93 -9.07
CA LEU A 58 9.00 -8.01 -8.34
C LEU A 58 9.57 -8.62 -7.05
N GLY A 59 8.91 -9.62 -6.50
CA GLY A 59 9.30 -10.27 -5.26
C GLY A 59 8.15 -11.00 -4.60
N THR A 60 8.42 -11.56 -3.43
CA THR A 60 7.44 -12.32 -2.66
C THR A 60 7.33 -11.83 -1.23
N PHE A 61 6.17 -12.04 -0.62
CA PHE A 61 6.00 -11.84 0.81
C PHE A 61 5.06 -12.88 1.43
N TYR A 62 5.30 -13.21 2.70
CA TYR A 62 4.51 -14.20 3.44
C TYR A 62 4.42 -13.81 4.92
N ARG A 63 3.48 -14.42 5.65
CA ARG A 63 3.33 -14.21 7.09
C ARG A 63 3.74 -15.47 7.84
N LEU A 64 4.61 -15.34 8.83
CA LEU A 64 4.92 -16.46 9.72
C LEU A 64 3.93 -16.45 10.91
N PRO A 65 3.25 -17.57 11.20
CA PRO A 65 2.34 -17.65 12.35
C PRO A 65 3.05 -17.48 13.70
N MET A 66 4.34 -17.83 13.77
CA MET A 66 5.08 -17.89 15.03
C MET A 66 5.37 -16.52 15.64
N ASP A 67 5.63 -15.51 14.80
CA ASP A 67 5.98 -14.16 15.25
C ASP A 67 5.00 -13.08 14.77
N ASN A 68 4.00 -13.50 13.99
CA ASN A 68 2.97 -12.64 13.44
C ASN A 68 3.51 -11.51 12.53
N LYS A 69 4.70 -11.70 11.94
CA LYS A 69 5.33 -10.72 11.04
C LYS A 69 5.19 -11.11 9.59
N TRP A 70 5.27 -10.09 8.74
CA TRP A 70 5.33 -10.20 7.30
C TRP A 70 6.77 -10.14 6.83
N TYR A 71 7.18 -11.11 6.02
CA TYR A 71 8.52 -11.22 5.49
C TYR A 71 8.45 -10.93 4.00
N ALA A 72 9.28 -10.02 3.51
CA ALA A 72 9.33 -9.63 2.10
C ALA A 72 10.72 -9.87 1.52
N THR A 73 10.75 -10.45 0.33
CA THR A 73 11.97 -10.76 -0.42
C THR A 73 11.85 -10.10 -1.80
N PRO A 74 12.46 -8.91 -2.01
CA PRO A 74 12.48 -8.26 -3.31
C PRO A 74 13.44 -8.99 -4.27
N PHE A 75 13.05 -9.10 -5.53
CA PHE A 75 13.92 -9.68 -6.57
C PHE A 75 14.75 -8.64 -7.31
N TYR A 76 14.45 -7.36 -7.10
CA TYR A 76 15.12 -6.25 -7.76
C TYR A 76 15.66 -5.23 -6.76
N SER A 77 16.65 -4.46 -7.21
CA SER A 77 17.15 -3.27 -6.54
C SER A 77 17.53 -2.23 -7.61
N SER A 78 16.82 -1.10 -7.63
CA SER A 78 17.00 -0.04 -8.65
C SER A 78 16.94 -0.61 -10.08
N ASP A 79 15.82 -1.28 -10.41
CA ASP A 79 15.56 -1.94 -11.69
C ASP A 79 16.52 -3.10 -12.07
N LYS A 80 17.49 -3.44 -11.21
CA LYS A 80 18.42 -4.56 -11.44
C LYS A 80 17.96 -5.80 -10.70
N PHE A 81 17.87 -6.92 -11.41
CA PHE A 81 17.58 -8.22 -10.81
C PHE A 81 18.73 -8.63 -9.89
N VAL A 82 18.43 -8.88 -8.62
CA VAL A 82 19.40 -9.23 -7.57
C VAL A 82 19.11 -10.58 -6.90
N ALA A 83 17.89 -11.13 -7.05
CA ALA A 83 17.44 -12.37 -6.43
C ALA A 83 17.96 -12.54 -4.98
N THR A 84 17.58 -11.63 -4.09
CA THR A 84 18.03 -11.74 -2.70
C THR A 84 17.36 -12.95 -2.04
N THR A 85 18.09 -13.65 -1.18
CA THR A 85 17.51 -14.68 -0.29
C THR A 85 17.15 -14.11 1.08
N GLU A 86 17.56 -12.88 1.36
CA GLU A 86 17.34 -12.21 2.64
C GLU A 86 15.97 -11.55 2.69
N ALA A 87 15.07 -12.14 3.47
CA ALA A 87 13.76 -11.59 3.72
C ALA A 87 13.81 -10.51 4.82
N LYS A 88 13.21 -9.35 4.56
CA LYS A 88 13.06 -8.27 5.54
C LYS A 88 11.70 -8.38 6.24
N SER A 89 11.66 -8.21 7.56
CA SER A 89 10.44 -8.32 8.35
C SER A 89 9.69 -7.00 8.53
N PHE A 90 8.36 -7.07 8.56
CA PHE A 90 7.44 -5.94 8.63
C PHE A 90 6.23 -6.26 9.52
N SER A 91 5.62 -5.22 10.09
CA SER A 91 4.45 -5.35 10.96
C SER A 91 3.14 -5.64 10.22
N THR A 92 3.08 -5.36 8.92
CA THR A 92 1.84 -5.39 8.10
C THR A 92 2.17 -5.79 6.66
N HIS A 93 1.26 -6.48 5.97
CA HIS A 93 1.43 -6.84 4.56
C HIS A 93 1.64 -5.61 3.66
N HIS A 94 0.91 -4.52 3.88
CA HIS A 94 1.08 -3.27 3.11
C HIS A 94 2.53 -2.76 3.11
N LYS A 95 3.21 -2.80 4.26
CA LYS A 95 4.62 -2.41 4.38
C LYS A 95 5.56 -3.38 3.65
N ALA A 96 5.27 -4.69 3.72
CA ALA A 96 6.03 -5.71 3.02
C ALA A 96 5.91 -5.55 1.49
N GLN A 97 4.70 -5.35 0.98
CA GLN A 97 4.42 -5.04 -0.42
C GLN A 97 5.10 -3.73 -0.85
N ALA A 98 4.90 -2.65 -0.10
CA ALA A 98 5.48 -1.34 -0.41
C ALA A 98 7.02 -1.40 -0.48
N HIS A 99 7.64 -2.21 0.38
CA HIS A 99 9.08 -2.44 0.31
C HIS A 99 9.50 -3.08 -1.01
N ILE A 100 8.82 -4.12 -1.48
CA ILE A 100 9.11 -4.78 -2.76
C ILE A 100 8.99 -3.78 -3.92
N VAL A 101 7.89 -3.01 -3.94
CA VAL A 101 7.66 -1.99 -4.99
C VAL A 101 8.73 -0.90 -4.94
N SER A 102 9.14 -0.45 -3.75
CA SER A 102 10.20 0.56 -3.59
C SER A 102 11.58 0.08 -4.03
N CYS A 103 11.84 -1.22 -3.98
CA CYS A 103 13.10 -1.80 -4.44
C CYS A 103 13.15 -1.91 -5.97
N TRP A 104 11.99 -2.06 -6.62
CA TRP A 104 11.87 -2.05 -8.08
C TRP A 104 11.96 -0.63 -8.66
N LYS A 105 11.14 0.30 -8.18
CA LYS A 105 11.12 1.68 -8.68
C LYS A 105 12.43 2.37 -8.35
N SER A 106 13.19 2.74 -9.38
CA SER A 106 14.30 3.68 -9.23
C SER A 106 13.74 4.99 -8.68
N VAL A 107 14.33 5.51 -7.61
CA VAL A 107 14.04 6.87 -7.15
C VAL A 107 14.61 7.80 -8.23
N GLU A 108 13.75 8.38 -9.06
CA GLU A 108 14.09 9.53 -9.90
C GLU A 108 14.32 10.78 -9.04
#